data_AF-A0A8J8KTG9-F1
#
_entry.id   AF-A0A8J8KTG9-F1
#
_cell.length_a   1.000
_cell.length_b   1.000
_cell.length_c   1.000
_cell.angle_alpha   90.00
_cell.angle_beta   90.00
_cell.angle_gamma   90.00
#
_symmetry.space_group_name_H-M   'P 1'
#
loop_
_entity.id
_entity.type
_entity.pdbx_description
1 polymer ?
#
loop_
_entity_poly.entity_id
_entity_poly.type
_entity_poly.pdbx_seq_one_letter_code
_entity_poly.pdbx_strand_id
1 'polypeptide(L)'
;MIRRALFGLGATLLMAQAPMPAIPPCQIAGAPNTRFEAELDAAVRALAGPDRKAFFKSLRAKQRELQQRIFEVERGLQQAQSLRNTLEREGSANLLQAQSLVDGQARMLADFREMDKVIARRRWEDDPLKLDADELKVDLYGGFQFSSLFSEQDQKGSFFSKSRPFVALDIRQTFRRPAQDTWWEVFSTLAFQSSSFETSETLNVITSSGHFHGEVGLWWMKTLTERVSWGVVGSAGVVGFSQPVNQSDLNATSRDEFRNRFKVGVTTRQEEGAFKGSFAEWSYLRDPLFRYQDRIYMRGRVVLTQFGSQGASGDFYMEGSVNKGAHGKDEAVMLVGFRLSTVAFFRSLGGGAKP
;
A
#
# COMPACT_ATOMS: atom_id res chain seq x y z
N MET A 1 31.59 34.99 -60.74
CA MET A 1 31.53 33.86 -59.79
C MET A 1 30.42 34.04 -58.74
N ILE A 2 29.16 34.29 -59.13
CA ILE A 2 28.00 34.36 -58.21
C ILE A 2 26.78 33.82 -58.94
N ARG A 3 26.79 32.53 -59.32
CA ARG A 3 25.60 31.87 -59.90
C ARG A 3 25.50 30.36 -59.65
N ARG A 4 26.40 29.78 -58.84
CA ARG A 4 26.41 28.35 -58.49
C ARG A 4 26.12 28.04 -57.02
N ALA A 5 25.84 29.03 -56.18
CA ALA A 5 25.59 28.82 -54.75
C ALA A 5 24.09 28.80 -54.36
N LEU A 6 23.15 28.98 -55.31
CA LEU A 6 21.72 29.15 -55.00
C LEU A 6 20.82 27.97 -55.37
N PHE A 7 21.39 26.81 -55.75
CA PHE A 7 20.63 25.56 -55.94
C PHE A 7 20.86 24.52 -54.83
N GLY A 8 21.60 24.87 -53.77
CA GLY A 8 21.92 23.97 -52.66
C GLY A 8 21.07 24.14 -51.39
N LEU A 9 20.00 24.95 -51.43
CA LEU A 9 19.17 25.28 -50.26
C LEU A 9 17.66 25.03 -50.50
N GLY A 10 17.33 24.15 -51.44
CA GLY A 10 15.95 23.80 -51.79
C GLY A 10 15.52 22.37 -51.45
N ALA A 11 16.32 21.64 -50.67
CA ALA A 11 16.03 20.26 -50.30
C ALA A 11 16.47 19.94 -48.86
N THR A 12 16.25 20.85 -47.91
CA THR A 12 16.06 20.42 -46.52
C THR A 12 14.70 19.75 -46.46
N LEU A 13 14.74 18.42 -46.46
CA LEU A 13 13.62 17.54 -46.21
C LEU A 13 12.72 18.12 -45.11
N LEU A 14 11.49 18.45 -45.49
CA LEU A 14 10.33 18.17 -44.65
C LEU A 14 10.31 16.65 -44.45
N MET A 15 11.12 16.15 -43.50
CA MET A 15 10.81 14.88 -42.86
C MET A 15 9.54 15.13 -42.07
N ALA A 16 8.40 14.89 -42.70
CA ALA A 16 7.16 14.68 -42.00
C ALA A 16 7.47 13.62 -40.93
N GLN A 17 7.51 14.04 -39.66
CA GLN A 17 7.54 13.10 -38.55
C GLN A 17 6.33 12.21 -38.78
N ALA A 18 6.56 10.93 -39.08
CA ALA A 18 5.48 9.97 -39.18
C ALA A 18 4.69 10.08 -37.87
N PRO A 19 3.37 10.26 -37.92
CA PRO A 19 2.59 10.38 -36.70
C PRO A 19 2.85 9.13 -35.86
N MET A 20 3.24 9.32 -34.59
CA MET A 20 3.48 8.20 -33.68
C MET A 20 2.26 7.26 -33.73
N PRO A 21 2.48 5.94 -33.81
CA PRO A 21 1.37 5.00 -33.82
C PRO A 21 0.52 5.22 -32.56
N ALA A 22 -0.80 5.34 -32.75
CA ALA A 22 -1.73 5.56 -31.66
C ALA A 22 -1.82 4.30 -30.78
N ILE A 23 -1.95 4.49 -29.48
CA ILE A 23 -2.26 3.38 -28.56
C ILE A 23 -3.68 2.92 -28.85
N PRO A 24 -3.93 1.62 -29.11
CA PRO A 24 -5.26 1.14 -29.40
C PRO A 24 -6.23 1.41 -28.23
N PRO A 25 -7.52 1.60 -28.50
CA PRO A 25 -8.50 1.80 -27.45
C PRO A 25 -8.69 0.50 -26.65
N CYS A 26 -8.72 0.59 -25.32
CA CYS A 26 -9.02 -0.56 -24.44
C CYS A 26 -10.51 -0.98 -24.52
N GLN A 27 -11.37 -0.17 -25.14
CA GLN A 27 -12.81 -0.40 -25.24
C GLN A 27 -13.32 0.00 -26.61
N ILE A 28 -14.20 -0.83 -27.17
CA ILE A 28 -14.92 -0.56 -28.42
C ILE A 28 -16.41 -0.74 -28.14
N ALA A 29 -17.21 0.28 -28.46
CA ALA A 29 -18.67 0.25 -28.31
C ALA A 29 -19.17 -0.18 -26.92
N GLY A 30 -18.48 0.22 -25.85
CA GLY A 30 -18.87 -0.14 -24.48
C GLY A 30 -18.29 -1.47 -23.95
N ALA A 31 -17.64 -2.28 -24.80
CA ALA A 31 -17.06 -3.57 -24.41
C ALA A 31 -15.52 -3.58 -24.47
N PRO A 32 -14.84 -4.45 -23.70
CA PRO A 32 -13.39 -4.64 -23.81
C PRO A 32 -12.96 -4.94 -25.26
N ASN A 33 -11.87 -4.32 -25.72
CA ASN A 33 -11.32 -4.58 -27.06
C ASN A 33 -10.60 -5.94 -27.13
N THR A 34 -11.24 -6.94 -27.73
CA THR A 34 -10.66 -8.30 -27.88
C THR A 34 -9.42 -8.38 -28.77
N ARG A 35 -9.15 -7.34 -29.57
CA ARG A 35 -7.96 -7.25 -30.46
C ARG A 35 -6.83 -6.41 -29.87
N PHE A 36 -7.00 -5.92 -28.65
CA PHE A 36 -6.10 -4.95 -28.03
C PHE A 36 -4.63 -5.41 -28.03
N GLU A 37 -4.34 -6.67 -27.66
CA GLU A 37 -2.97 -7.20 -27.63
C GLU A 37 -2.32 -7.17 -29.03
N ALA A 38 -3.01 -7.69 -30.04
CA ALA A 38 -2.49 -7.71 -31.40
C ALA A 38 -2.30 -6.30 -31.98
N GLU A 39 -3.20 -5.38 -31.70
CA GLU A 39 -3.09 -3.98 -32.14
C GLU A 39 -1.97 -3.24 -31.42
N LEU A 40 -1.77 -3.50 -30.12
CA LEU A 40 -0.69 -2.92 -29.34
C LEU A 40 0.66 -3.44 -29.83
N ASP A 41 0.75 -4.73 -30.15
CA ASP A 41 1.95 -5.35 -30.71
C ASP A 41 2.33 -4.73 -32.05
N ALA A 42 1.34 -4.52 -32.92
CA ALA A 42 1.55 -3.84 -34.20
C ALA A 42 2.05 -2.40 -34.00
N ALA A 43 1.45 -1.66 -33.07
CA ALA A 43 1.87 -0.31 -32.73
C ALA A 43 3.30 -0.27 -32.19
N VAL A 44 3.66 -1.19 -31.29
CA VAL A 44 5.03 -1.28 -30.71
C VAL A 44 6.07 -1.63 -31.77
N ARG A 45 5.76 -2.55 -32.69
CA ARG A 45 6.67 -2.92 -33.79
C ARG A 45 6.89 -1.78 -34.79
N ALA A 46 5.90 -0.90 -34.97
CA ALA A 46 5.98 0.23 -35.88
C ALA A 46 6.74 1.45 -35.30
N LEU A 47 7.10 1.43 -34.01
CA LEU A 47 7.81 2.55 -33.36
C LEU A 47 9.27 2.65 -33.79
N ALA A 48 9.69 3.87 -34.12
CA ALA A 48 11.11 4.19 -34.20
C ALA A 48 11.73 4.28 -32.79
N GLY A 49 13.02 3.94 -32.68
CA GLY A 49 13.79 3.98 -31.42
C GLY A 49 13.63 5.27 -30.59
N PRO A 50 13.71 6.49 -31.16
CA PRO A 50 13.56 7.73 -30.39
C PRO A 50 12.13 8.00 -29.89
N ASP A 51 11.09 7.51 -30.58
CA ASP A 51 9.69 7.74 -30.23
C ASP A 51 9.17 6.78 -29.15
N ARG A 52 9.92 5.70 -28.92
CA ARG A 52 9.59 4.62 -28.00
C ARG A 52 9.35 5.12 -26.57
N LYS A 53 10.20 6.03 -26.08
CA LYS A 53 10.07 6.62 -24.72
C LYS A 53 8.77 7.42 -24.55
N ALA A 54 8.37 8.18 -25.58
CA ALA A 54 7.15 8.97 -25.56
C ALA A 54 5.91 8.07 -25.62
N PHE A 55 5.93 7.05 -26.49
CA PHE A 55 4.86 6.05 -26.61
C PHE A 55 4.63 5.31 -25.28
N PHE A 56 5.68 4.77 -24.66
CA PHE A 56 5.55 4.04 -23.40
C PHE A 56 5.16 4.93 -22.21
N LYS A 57 5.47 6.24 -22.25
CA LYS A 57 4.93 7.23 -21.30
C LYS A 57 3.42 7.40 -21.47
N SER A 58 2.94 7.54 -22.71
CA SER A 58 1.51 7.62 -23.01
C SER A 58 0.78 6.32 -22.69
N LEU A 59 1.43 5.17 -22.90
CA LEU A 59 0.88 3.85 -22.57
C LEU A 59 0.69 3.70 -21.06
N ARG A 60 1.59 4.26 -20.24
CA ARG A 60 1.42 4.32 -18.79
C ARG A 60 0.22 5.17 -18.37
N ALA A 61 0.00 6.31 -19.03
CA ALA A 61 -1.20 7.12 -18.78
C ALA A 61 -2.47 6.35 -19.13
N LYS A 62 -2.48 5.64 -20.26
CA LYS A 62 -3.59 4.77 -20.68
C LYS A 62 -3.85 3.63 -19.70
N GLN A 63 -2.80 3.04 -19.14
CA GLN A 63 -2.91 2.00 -18.13
C GLN A 63 -3.61 2.51 -16.86
N ARG A 64 -3.34 3.75 -16.43
CA ARG A 64 -4.04 4.35 -15.28
C ARG A 64 -5.52 4.55 -15.56
N GLU A 65 -5.89 4.98 -16.77
CA GLU A 65 -7.30 5.07 -17.19
C GLU A 65 -7.99 3.70 -17.17
N LEU A 66 -7.28 2.65 -17.64
CA LEU A 66 -7.77 1.28 -17.59
C LEU A 66 -7.98 0.80 -16.14
N GLN A 67 -7.04 1.09 -15.24
CA GLN A 67 -7.18 0.76 -13.81
C GLN A 67 -8.37 1.46 -13.14
N GLN A 68 -8.67 2.70 -13.50
CA GLN A 68 -9.88 3.38 -13.04
C GLN A 68 -11.15 2.67 -13.51
N ARG A 69 -11.18 2.21 -14.76
CA ARG A 69 -12.31 1.44 -15.31
C ARG A 69 -12.46 0.07 -14.66
N ILE A 70 -11.35 -0.63 -14.41
CA ILE A 70 -11.34 -1.90 -13.66
C ILE A 70 -12.03 -1.68 -12.31
N PHE A 71 -11.66 -0.61 -11.59
CA PHE A 71 -12.28 -0.27 -10.32
C PHE A 71 -13.78 0.04 -10.44
N GLU A 72 -14.22 0.75 -11.49
CA GLU A 72 -15.64 1.01 -11.74
C GLU A 72 -16.43 -0.28 -12.00
N VAL A 73 -15.88 -1.20 -12.79
CA VAL A 73 -16.50 -2.50 -13.09
C VAL A 73 -16.51 -3.39 -11.84
N GLU A 74 -15.46 -3.38 -11.01
CA GLU A 74 -15.45 -4.07 -9.73
C GLU A 74 -16.57 -3.60 -8.81
N ARG A 75 -16.76 -2.27 -8.71
CA ARG A 75 -17.88 -1.69 -7.96
C ARG A 75 -19.23 -2.11 -8.54
N GLY A 76 -19.37 -2.11 -9.87
CA GLY A 76 -20.56 -2.58 -10.56
C GLY A 76 -20.86 -4.05 -10.28
N LEU A 77 -19.83 -4.90 -10.28
CA LEU A 77 -19.93 -6.33 -9.93
C LEU A 77 -20.38 -6.52 -8.49
N GLN A 78 -19.82 -5.76 -7.53
CA GLN A 78 -20.25 -5.82 -6.12
C GLN A 78 -21.72 -5.42 -5.95
N GLN A 79 -22.16 -4.37 -6.65
CA GLN A 79 -23.56 -3.95 -6.66
C GLN A 79 -24.48 -5.02 -7.26
N ALA A 80 -24.08 -5.62 -8.39
CA ALA A 80 -24.84 -6.69 -9.03
C ALA A 80 -24.93 -7.94 -8.13
N GLN A 81 -23.84 -8.30 -7.44
CA GLN A 81 -23.82 -9.40 -6.47
C GLN A 81 -24.73 -9.11 -5.27
N SER A 82 -24.71 -7.89 -4.75
CA SER A 82 -25.62 -7.47 -3.68
C SER A 82 -27.08 -7.57 -4.11
N LEU A 83 -27.41 -7.08 -5.30
CA LEU A 83 -28.75 -7.15 -5.86
C LEU A 83 -29.21 -8.61 -6.03
N ARG A 84 -28.36 -9.46 -6.61
CA ARG A 84 -28.64 -10.89 -6.76
C ARG A 84 -28.95 -11.54 -5.41
N ASN A 85 -28.13 -11.29 -4.39
CA ASN A 85 -28.33 -11.86 -3.05
C ASN A 85 -29.65 -11.39 -2.42
N THR A 86 -30.06 -10.13 -2.64
CA THR A 86 -31.37 -9.64 -2.19
C THR A 86 -32.52 -10.35 -2.91
N LEU A 87 -32.47 -10.42 -4.24
CA LEU A 87 -33.51 -11.06 -5.05
C LEU A 87 -33.64 -12.57 -4.77
N GLU A 88 -32.53 -13.23 -4.45
CA GLU A 88 -32.51 -14.63 -4.04
C GLU A 88 -33.24 -14.84 -2.71
N ARG A 89 -33.01 -13.97 -1.72
CA ARG A 89 -33.71 -13.99 -0.43
C ARG A 89 -35.21 -13.71 -0.58
N GLU A 90 -35.58 -12.87 -1.52
CA GLU A 90 -36.97 -12.49 -1.80
C GLU A 90 -37.72 -13.49 -2.71
N GLY A 91 -37.04 -14.51 -3.24
CA GLY A 91 -37.65 -15.47 -4.17
C GLY A 91 -38.13 -14.81 -5.48
N SER A 92 -37.47 -13.74 -5.92
CA SER A 92 -37.91 -12.93 -7.05
C SER A 92 -37.75 -13.64 -8.41
N ALA A 93 -38.73 -13.45 -9.30
CA ALA A 93 -38.66 -13.93 -10.68
C ALA A 93 -37.51 -13.31 -11.50
N ASN A 94 -36.96 -12.17 -11.06
CA ASN A 94 -35.86 -11.48 -11.73
C ASN A 94 -34.47 -12.04 -11.37
N LEU A 95 -34.38 -13.11 -10.55
CA LEU A 95 -33.10 -13.69 -10.12
C LEU A 95 -32.21 -14.09 -11.31
N LEU A 96 -32.77 -14.67 -12.37
CA LEU A 96 -32.03 -15.07 -13.57
C LEU A 96 -31.39 -13.87 -14.29
N GLN A 97 -32.08 -12.73 -14.33
CA GLN A 97 -31.55 -11.50 -14.92
C GLN A 97 -30.40 -10.94 -14.07
N ALA A 98 -30.54 -10.95 -12.74
CA ALA A 98 -29.48 -10.53 -11.83
C ALA A 98 -28.25 -11.44 -11.90
N GLN A 99 -28.42 -12.74 -12.08
CA GLN A 99 -27.32 -13.68 -12.36
C GLN A 99 -26.59 -13.32 -13.66
N SER A 100 -27.33 -13.09 -14.75
CA SER A 100 -26.73 -12.71 -16.03
C SER A 100 -25.96 -11.38 -15.97
N LEU A 101 -26.41 -10.43 -15.14
CA LEU A 101 -25.71 -9.17 -14.89
C LEU A 101 -24.38 -9.41 -14.15
N VAL A 102 -24.38 -10.25 -13.11
CA VAL A 102 -23.15 -10.63 -12.38
C VAL A 102 -22.15 -11.29 -13.32
N ASP A 103 -22.59 -12.24 -14.15
CA ASP A 103 -21.72 -12.94 -15.09
C ASP A 103 -21.15 -11.99 -16.15
N GLY A 104 -21.97 -11.08 -16.68
CA GLY A 104 -21.53 -10.06 -17.63
C GLY A 104 -20.48 -9.12 -17.05
N GLN A 105 -20.69 -8.63 -15.82
CA GLN A 105 -19.74 -7.78 -15.10
C GLN A 105 -18.44 -8.53 -14.76
N ALA A 106 -18.53 -9.79 -14.35
CA ALA A 106 -17.37 -10.62 -14.03
C ALA A 106 -16.50 -10.89 -15.27
N ARG A 107 -17.10 -11.19 -16.43
CA ARG A 107 -16.38 -11.35 -17.70
C ARG A 107 -15.71 -10.04 -18.13
N MET A 108 -16.44 -8.94 -18.06
CA MET A 108 -15.89 -7.62 -18.39
C MET A 108 -14.69 -7.25 -17.51
N LEU A 109 -14.77 -7.57 -16.21
CA LEU A 109 -13.66 -7.37 -15.28
C LEU A 109 -12.44 -8.21 -15.65
N ALA A 110 -12.65 -9.50 -15.97
CA ALA A 110 -11.58 -10.40 -16.38
C ALA A 110 -10.87 -9.90 -17.65
N ASP A 111 -11.63 -9.48 -18.66
CA ASP A 111 -11.09 -8.97 -19.93
C ASP A 111 -10.26 -7.69 -19.72
N PHE A 112 -10.75 -6.75 -18.90
CA PHE A 112 -9.98 -5.53 -18.59
C PHE A 112 -8.71 -5.83 -17.77
N ARG A 113 -8.76 -6.78 -16.83
CA ARG A 113 -7.58 -7.23 -16.09
C ARG A 113 -6.55 -7.88 -17.01
N GLU A 114 -6.97 -8.67 -17.99
CA GLU A 114 -6.06 -9.22 -19.00
C GLU A 114 -5.40 -8.14 -19.86
N MET A 115 -6.14 -7.10 -20.27
CA MET A 115 -5.55 -5.97 -20.98
C MET A 115 -4.52 -5.21 -20.13
N ASP A 116 -4.78 -5.04 -18.83
CA ASP A 116 -3.83 -4.41 -17.92
C ASP A 116 -2.52 -5.23 -17.88
N LYS A 117 -2.62 -6.56 -17.76
CA LYS A 117 -1.46 -7.46 -17.82
C LYS A 117 -0.70 -7.37 -19.14
N VAL A 118 -1.39 -7.26 -20.28
CA VAL A 118 -0.77 -7.11 -21.60
C VAL A 118 0.04 -5.81 -21.68
N ILE A 119 -0.56 -4.67 -21.30
CA ILE A 119 0.13 -3.38 -21.25
C ILE A 119 1.37 -3.50 -20.38
N ALA A 120 1.19 -4.08 -19.20
CA ALA A 120 2.21 -4.20 -18.20
C ALA A 120 3.37 -5.10 -18.69
N ARG A 121 3.09 -6.23 -19.35
CA ARG A 121 4.09 -7.09 -20.00
C ARG A 121 4.91 -6.34 -21.05
N ARG A 122 4.27 -5.56 -21.93
CA ARG A 122 4.98 -4.79 -22.96
C ARG A 122 5.86 -3.70 -22.39
N ARG A 123 5.42 -3.04 -21.31
CA ARG A 123 6.22 -2.04 -20.59
C ARG A 123 7.44 -2.66 -19.92
N TRP A 124 7.30 -3.89 -19.41
CA TRP A 124 8.42 -4.64 -18.85
C TRP A 124 9.44 -5.07 -19.90
N GLU A 125 8.98 -5.59 -21.04
CA GLU A 125 9.89 -5.97 -22.15
C GLU A 125 10.68 -4.78 -22.70
N ASP A 126 10.10 -3.57 -22.62
CA ASP A 126 10.77 -2.33 -23.03
C ASP A 126 11.86 -1.89 -22.07
N ASP A 127 11.56 -1.88 -20.77
CA ASP A 127 12.49 -1.43 -19.74
C ASP A 127 12.36 -2.31 -18.48
N PRO A 128 13.04 -3.48 -18.45
CA PRO A 128 12.93 -4.44 -17.34
C PRO A 128 13.48 -3.90 -16.01
N LEU A 129 14.30 -2.85 -16.03
CA LEU A 129 14.87 -2.29 -14.82
C LEU A 129 14.02 -1.15 -14.25
N LYS A 130 13.02 -0.70 -15.00
CA LYS A 130 12.14 0.38 -14.58
C LYS A 130 11.06 -0.14 -13.65
N LEU A 131 11.34 0.01 -12.35
CA LEU A 131 10.33 -0.10 -11.32
C LEU A 131 9.35 1.07 -11.46
N ASP A 132 8.09 0.75 -11.69
CA ASP A 132 7.06 1.75 -11.69
C ASP A 132 6.73 2.13 -10.25
N ALA A 133 7.14 3.34 -9.84
CA ALA A 133 6.57 4.00 -8.67
C ALA A 133 5.08 4.25 -8.95
N ASP A 134 4.23 3.31 -8.57
CA ASP A 134 2.81 3.30 -8.94
C ASP A 134 1.96 4.09 -7.98
N GLU A 135 2.28 4.00 -6.69
CA GLU A 135 1.48 4.61 -5.66
C GLU A 135 2.36 5.09 -4.51
N LEU A 136 2.31 6.40 -4.24
CA LEU A 136 2.78 6.97 -2.99
C LEU A 136 1.57 7.14 -2.08
N LYS A 137 1.55 6.41 -0.97
CA LYS A 137 0.61 6.59 0.13
C LYS A 137 1.30 7.30 1.26
N VAL A 138 0.60 8.27 1.83
CA VAL A 138 0.94 8.85 3.12
C VAL A 138 -0.31 8.69 3.94
N ASP A 139 -0.20 7.97 5.05
CA ASP A 139 -1.30 7.67 5.96
C ASP A 139 -0.93 8.20 7.34
N LEU A 140 -1.88 8.90 7.97
CA LEU A 140 -1.77 9.32 9.35
C LEU A 140 -2.63 8.39 10.21
N TYR A 141 -2.02 7.81 11.23
CA TYR A 141 -2.66 6.96 12.22
C TYR A 141 -2.75 7.75 13.53
N GLY A 142 -3.90 7.68 14.18
CA GLY A 142 -4.12 8.27 15.49
C GLY A 142 -5.04 7.40 16.34
N GLY A 143 -4.80 7.33 17.65
CA GLY A 143 -5.65 6.54 18.54
C GLY A 143 -5.04 6.30 19.91
N PHE A 144 -5.39 5.18 20.51
CA PHE A 144 -4.94 4.75 21.83
C PHE A 144 -4.20 3.42 21.76
N GLN A 145 -3.05 3.36 22.43
CA GLN A 145 -2.25 2.18 22.63
C GLN A 145 -2.39 1.68 24.07
N PHE A 146 -2.59 0.37 24.20
CA PHE A 146 -2.58 -0.38 25.44
C PHE A 146 -1.39 -1.33 25.36
N SER A 147 -0.54 -1.38 26.38
CA SER A 147 0.58 -2.33 26.43
C SER A 147 0.69 -2.95 27.82
N SER A 148 1.02 -4.24 27.87
CA SER A 148 1.34 -4.94 29.12
C SER A 148 2.61 -4.39 29.79
N LEU A 149 3.41 -3.58 29.06
CA LEU A 149 4.57 -2.88 29.59
C LEU A 149 4.22 -1.55 30.28
N PHE A 150 3.01 -1.01 30.11
CA PHE A 150 2.59 0.24 30.79
C PHE A 150 2.19 0.02 32.26
N SER A 151 2.22 -1.22 32.74
CA SER A 151 1.81 -1.59 34.10
C SER A 151 2.91 -2.37 34.83
N GLU A 152 3.04 -2.10 36.12
CA GLU A 152 3.41 -3.13 37.08
C GLU A 152 2.27 -4.15 37.15
N GLN A 153 2.59 -5.42 37.26
CA GLN A 153 1.60 -6.48 37.34
C GLN A 153 0.77 -6.26 38.62
N ASP A 154 -0.40 -5.66 38.49
CA ASP A 154 -1.27 -5.37 39.63
C ASP A 154 -1.63 -6.71 40.28
N GLN A 155 -1.62 -6.78 41.62
CA GLN A 155 -1.95 -8.01 42.37
C GLN A 155 -3.35 -8.55 42.02
N LYS A 156 -4.17 -7.74 41.34
CA LYS A 156 -5.54 -8.05 40.86
C LYS A 156 -5.63 -8.51 39.40
N GLY A 157 -4.53 -8.66 38.66
CA GLY A 157 -4.50 -9.42 37.40
C GLY A 157 -5.02 -8.72 36.14
N SER A 158 -5.13 -7.39 36.09
CA SER A 158 -5.50 -6.69 34.85
C SER A 158 -4.32 -6.64 33.86
N PHE A 159 -4.53 -7.16 32.65
CA PHE A 159 -3.49 -7.31 31.61
C PHE A 159 -3.17 -6.02 30.83
N PHE A 160 -4.13 -5.07 30.79
CA PHE A 160 -4.02 -3.75 30.14
C PHE A 160 -4.65 -2.68 31.04
N SER A 161 -3.86 -2.03 31.90
CA SER A 161 -4.39 -1.09 32.92
C SER A 161 -4.37 0.39 32.51
N LYS A 162 -3.54 0.76 31.51
CA LYS A 162 -3.38 2.16 31.05
C LYS A 162 -3.35 2.22 29.52
N SER A 163 -4.03 3.23 28.96
CA SER A 163 -3.93 3.62 27.56
C SER A 163 -3.04 4.84 27.39
N ARG A 164 -2.39 4.96 26.24
CA ARG A 164 -1.61 6.14 25.85
C ARG A 164 -2.04 6.63 24.46
N PRO A 165 -2.15 7.94 24.24
CA PRO A 165 -2.39 8.46 22.90
C PRO A 165 -1.18 8.15 22.00
N PHE A 166 -1.46 7.83 20.75
CA PHE A 166 -0.46 7.47 19.75
C PHE A 166 -0.76 8.18 18.44
N VAL A 167 0.29 8.64 17.76
CA VAL A 167 0.22 9.16 16.39
C VAL A 167 1.34 8.55 15.56
N ALA A 168 1.05 8.11 14.34
CA ALA A 168 2.08 7.70 13.40
C ALA A 168 1.79 8.18 11.99
N LEU A 169 2.85 8.45 11.26
CA LEU A 169 2.87 8.77 9.85
C LEU A 169 3.51 7.61 9.10
N ASP A 170 2.75 6.95 8.23
CA ASP A 170 3.26 5.91 7.34
C ASP A 170 3.43 6.49 5.94
N ILE A 171 4.63 6.39 5.37
CA ILE A 171 4.97 6.81 4.02
C ILE A 171 5.33 5.56 3.23
N ARG A 172 4.53 5.25 2.22
CA ARG A 172 4.59 3.97 1.51
C ARG A 172 4.67 4.21 0.02
N GLN A 173 5.71 3.66 -0.59
CA GLN A 173 5.92 3.64 -2.02
C GLN A 173 5.79 2.21 -2.54
N THR A 174 4.74 1.97 -3.32
CA THR A 174 4.55 0.69 -4.00
C THR A 174 5.25 0.73 -5.36
N PHE A 175 6.00 -0.32 -5.66
CA PHE A 175 6.66 -0.58 -6.94
C PHE A 175 6.13 -1.89 -7.52
N ARG A 176 5.27 -1.85 -8.54
CA ARG A 176 4.78 -3.10 -9.14
C ARG A 176 5.74 -3.58 -10.21
N ARG A 177 5.86 -4.91 -10.33
CA ARG A 177 6.40 -5.49 -11.56
C ARG A 177 5.22 -5.59 -12.53
N PRO A 178 5.23 -4.86 -13.64
CA PRO A 178 4.08 -4.79 -14.52
C PRO A 178 3.63 -6.19 -15.01
N ALA A 179 4.56 -7.06 -15.38
CA ALA A 179 4.24 -8.35 -16.02
C ALA A 179 3.83 -9.50 -15.06
N GLN A 180 3.89 -9.30 -13.74
CA GLN A 180 3.73 -10.36 -12.75
C GLN A 180 2.73 -9.90 -11.69
N ASP A 181 1.95 -10.83 -11.11
CA ASP A 181 1.14 -10.58 -9.90
C ASP A 181 2.03 -10.35 -8.65
N THR A 182 3.28 -9.95 -8.84
CA THR A 182 4.25 -9.66 -7.80
C THR A 182 4.51 -8.17 -7.76
N TRP A 183 4.54 -7.60 -6.57
CA TRP A 183 4.97 -6.21 -6.38
C TRP A 183 5.86 -6.09 -5.16
N TRP A 184 6.67 -5.05 -5.20
CA TRP A 184 7.56 -4.67 -4.12
C TRP A 184 6.93 -3.46 -3.46
N GLU A 185 6.91 -3.41 -2.14
CA GLU A 185 6.45 -2.24 -1.43
C GLU A 185 7.55 -1.81 -0.47
N VAL A 186 8.06 -0.62 -0.69
CA VAL A 186 8.98 0.02 0.26
C VAL A 186 8.13 0.97 1.08
N PHE A 187 8.11 0.81 2.40
CA PHE A 187 7.34 1.68 3.27
C PHE A 187 8.14 2.05 4.51
N SER A 188 8.10 3.30 4.88
CA SER A 188 8.73 3.80 6.11
C SER A 188 7.64 4.34 7.01
N THR A 189 7.69 3.94 8.27
CA THR A 189 6.76 4.41 9.29
C THR A 189 7.52 5.25 10.32
N LEU A 190 7.05 6.49 10.48
CA LEU A 190 7.46 7.45 11.50
C LEU A 190 6.39 7.45 12.59
N ALA A 191 6.66 6.84 13.74
CA ALA A 191 5.72 6.73 14.84
C ALA A 191 6.16 7.56 16.05
N PHE A 192 5.24 8.40 16.55
CA PHE A 192 5.44 9.23 17.72
C PHE A 192 4.40 8.89 18.78
N GLN A 193 4.84 8.34 19.91
CA GLN A 193 3.98 8.15 21.07
C GLN A 193 4.29 9.22 22.10
N SER A 194 3.28 10.00 22.48
CA SER A 194 3.44 11.02 23.52
C SER A 194 3.55 10.37 24.91
N SER A 195 4.45 10.89 25.74
CA SER A 195 4.60 10.53 27.15
C SER A 195 3.99 11.60 28.05
N SER A 196 3.15 11.20 29.00
CA SER A 196 2.64 12.07 30.07
C SER A 196 3.17 11.72 31.46
N PHE A 197 4.28 10.99 31.58
CA PHE A 197 4.91 10.70 32.89
C PHE A 197 6.34 11.22 32.92
N GLU A 198 6.54 12.38 33.56
CA GLU A 198 7.86 12.93 33.92
C GLU A 198 8.48 12.25 35.15
N THR A 199 7.72 11.45 35.92
CA THR A 199 8.24 10.78 37.12
C THR A 199 7.54 9.43 37.33
N SER A 200 8.33 8.35 37.35
CA SER A 200 7.92 7.01 37.81
C SER A 200 9.03 6.48 38.72
N GLU A 201 8.69 6.06 39.93
CA GLU A 201 9.66 5.57 40.93
C GLU A 201 10.18 4.16 40.63
N THR A 202 9.73 3.52 39.54
CA THR A 202 9.93 2.09 39.29
C THR A 202 10.68 1.81 37.99
N LEU A 203 11.73 0.97 38.10
CA LEU A 203 12.73 0.59 37.07
C LEU A 203 12.17 -0.10 35.80
N ASN A 204 10.85 -0.38 35.73
CA ASN A 204 10.25 -1.26 34.70
C ASN A 204 9.18 -0.59 33.82
N VAL A 205 8.95 0.72 33.95
CA VAL A 205 7.88 1.42 33.21
C VAL A 205 8.46 2.29 32.09
N ILE A 206 8.27 1.90 30.84
CA ILE A 206 8.67 2.73 29.68
C ILE A 206 7.89 4.04 29.74
N THR A 207 8.58 5.18 29.90
CA THR A 207 7.95 6.50 30.08
C THR A 207 7.61 7.16 28.76
N SER A 208 8.47 7.04 27.75
CA SER A 208 8.26 7.53 26.37
C SER A 208 8.76 6.51 25.33
N SER A 209 8.13 6.51 24.16
CA SER A 209 8.52 5.61 23.06
C SER A 209 8.32 6.32 21.71
N GLY A 210 9.42 6.81 21.13
CA GLY A 210 9.47 7.33 19.77
C GLY A 210 10.11 6.29 18.86
N HIS A 211 9.50 5.96 17.72
CA HIS A 211 10.02 4.91 16.85
C HIS A 211 10.05 5.39 15.41
N PHE A 212 11.21 5.27 14.77
CA PHE A 212 11.33 5.50 13.33
C PHE A 212 11.86 4.24 12.68
N HIS A 213 11.14 3.67 11.71
CA HIS A 213 11.66 2.51 10.99
C HIS A 213 11.38 2.57 9.48
N GLY A 214 12.31 2.01 8.72
CA GLY A 214 12.13 1.70 7.31
C GLY A 214 11.82 0.22 7.16
N GLU A 215 10.72 -0.12 6.49
CA GLU A 215 10.39 -1.49 6.10
C GLU A 215 10.50 -1.63 4.57
N VAL A 216 11.01 -2.77 4.15
CA VAL A 216 11.00 -3.21 2.76
C VAL A 216 10.26 -4.53 2.72
N GLY A 217 9.07 -4.53 2.11
CA GLY A 217 8.25 -5.71 1.89
C GLY A 217 8.33 -6.19 0.45
N LEU A 218 8.54 -7.49 0.26
CA LEU A 218 8.30 -8.16 -1.00
C LEU A 218 6.95 -8.89 -0.93
N TRP A 219 6.04 -8.55 -1.82
CA TRP A 219 4.70 -9.14 -1.87
C TRP A 219 4.54 -10.00 -3.12
N TRP A 220 3.95 -11.17 -2.93
CA TRP A 220 3.52 -12.03 -4.02
C TRP A 220 2.00 -12.25 -3.92
N MET A 221 1.24 -11.85 -4.95
CA MET A 221 -0.05 -12.50 -5.17
C MET A 221 0.23 -13.83 -5.86
N LYS A 222 0.42 -14.87 -5.07
CA LYS A 222 0.10 -16.21 -5.54
C LYS A 222 -1.19 -16.60 -4.83
N THR A 223 -2.29 -16.47 -5.57
CA THR A 223 -3.66 -16.55 -5.10
C THR A 223 -3.97 -17.91 -4.48
N LEU A 224 -4.44 -17.89 -3.22
CA LEU A 224 -5.44 -18.85 -2.75
C LEU A 224 -6.86 -18.36 -3.12
N THR A 225 -7.04 -17.03 -3.21
CA THR A 225 -8.19 -16.30 -3.82
C THR A 225 -7.73 -14.90 -4.25
N GLU A 226 -8.41 -14.24 -5.21
CA GLU A 226 -8.07 -12.88 -5.73
C GLU A 226 -8.07 -11.75 -4.66
N ARG A 227 -8.43 -12.05 -3.41
CA ARG A 227 -8.68 -11.04 -2.37
C ARG A 227 -7.59 -10.96 -1.29
N VAL A 228 -6.67 -11.92 -1.25
CA VAL A 228 -5.64 -12.04 -0.20
C VAL A 228 -4.25 -12.14 -0.83
N SER A 229 -3.34 -11.30 -0.36
CA SER A 229 -1.92 -11.30 -0.74
C SER A 229 -1.07 -11.94 0.36
N TRP A 230 0.03 -12.58 -0.04
CA TRP A 230 1.07 -13.10 0.86
C TRP A 230 2.37 -12.34 0.59
N GLY A 231 3.22 -12.19 1.60
CA GLY A 231 4.47 -11.48 1.44
C GLY A 231 5.51 -11.87 2.46
N VAL A 232 6.75 -11.51 2.15
CA VAL A 232 7.87 -11.50 3.09
C VAL A 232 8.15 -10.05 3.41
N VAL A 233 8.18 -9.72 4.70
CA VAL A 233 8.50 -8.40 5.19
C VAL A 233 9.88 -8.42 5.84
N GLY A 234 10.73 -7.48 5.47
CA GLY A 234 11.96 -7.16 6.17
C GLY A 234 11.89 -5.72 6.67
N SER A 235 12.34 -5.44 7.88
CA SER A 235 12.52 -4.07 8.32
C SER A 235 13.77 -3.86 9.14
N ALA A 236 14.31 -2.65 8.98
CA ALA A 236 15.44 -2.14 9.73
C ALA A 236 15.09 -0.72 10.16
N GLY A 237 15.18 -0.46 11.45
CA GLY A 237 14.78 0.82 12.01
C GLY A 237 15.50 1.15 13.29
N VAL A 238 15.11 2.27 13.86
CA VAL A 238 15.61 2.80 15.12
C VAL A 238 14.43 2.95 16.08
N VAL A 239 14.54 2.30 17.22
CA VAL A 239 13.60 2.42 18.32
C VAL A 239 14.24 3.33 19.37
N GLY A 240 13.57 4.44 19.68
CA GLY A 240 13.88 5.31 20.80
C GLY A 240 13.03 4.91 22.01
N PHE A 241 13.67 4.70 23.15
CA PHE A 241 12.98 4.51 24.42
C PHE A 241 13.79 5.11 25.57
N SER A 242 13.09 5.63 26.56
CA SER A 242 13.71 6.08 27.81
C SER A 242 13.65 4.95 28.82
N GLN A 243 14.81 4.47 29.30
CA GLN A 243 14.86 3.50 30.39
C GLN A 243 14.59 4.20 31.72
N PRO A 244 13.87 3.56 32.66
CA PRO A 244 13.73 4.13 33.99
C PRO A 244 15.04 3.93 34.75
N VAL A 245 15.54 4.99 35.38
CA VAL A 245 16.80 4.97 36.13
C VAL A 245 16.52 5.20 37.61
N ASN A 246 17.37 4.68 38.49
CA ASN A 246 17.29 5.00 39.92
C ASN A 246 17.47 6.51 40.15
N GLN A 247 16.80 7.07 41.16
CA GLN A 247 16.93 8.50 41.53
C GLN A 247 18.39 8.94 41.74
N SER A 248 19.30 8.03 42.10
CA SER A 248 20.73 8.31 42.25
C SER A 248 21.45 8.65 40.94
N ASP A 249 20.89 8.28 39.78
CA ASP A 249 21.52 8.38 38.46
C ASP A 249 20.90 9.48 37.58
N LEU A 250 20.14 10.40 38.18
CA LEU A 250 19.45 11.51 37.49
C LEU A 250 20.38 12.41 36.65
N ASN A 251 21.70 12.36 36.89
CA ASN A 251 22.70 13.11 36.13
C ASN A 251 23.28 12.36 34.92
N ALA A 252 22.83 11.14 34.63
CA ALA A 252 23.27 10.40 33.45
C ALA A 252 22.65 11.01 32.17
N THR A 253 23.52 11.38 31.22
CA THR A 253 23.15 11.91 29.89
C THR A 253 22.53 10.87 28.95
N SER A 254 22.37 9.62 29.38
CA SER A 254 21.82 8.49 28.61
C SER A 254 20.30 8.30 28.78
N ARG A 255 19.54 9.40 28.89
CA ARG A 255 18.08 9.34 29.15
C ARG A 255 17.28 8.78 27.97
N ASP A 256 17.75 9.02 26.74
CA ASP A 256 17.12 8.55 25.52
C ASP A 256 18.10 7.67 24.74
N GLU A 257 17.76 6.40 24.60
CA GLU A 257 18.55 5.47 23.80
C GLU A 257 17.87 5.20 22.46
N PHE A 258 18.60 5.49 21.38
CA PHE A 258 18.22 5.10 20.03
C PHE A 258 18.96 3.83 19.66
N ARG A 259 18.23 2.73 19.47
CA ARG A 259 18.84 1.44 19.16
C ARG A 259 18.27 0.84 17.87
N ASN A 260 19.11 0.12 17.14
CA ASN A 260 18.70 -0.54 15.91
C ASN A 260 17.76 -1.72 16.22
N ARG A 261 16.67 -1.80 15.48
CA ARG A 261 15.68 -2.87 15.52
C ARG A 261 15.58 -3.51 14.15
N PHE A 262 15.57 -4.83 14.10
CA PHE A 262 15.50 -5.60 12.86
C PHE A 262 14.36 -6.60 12.92
N LYS A 263 13.66 -6.78 11.80
CA LYS A 263 12.51 -7.68 11.68
C LYS A 263 12.56 -8.40 10.35
N VAL A 264 12.28 -9.69 10.34
CA VAL A 264 12.05 -10.46 9.10
C VAL A 264 10.93 -11.44 9.35
N GLY A 265 9.97 -11.52 8.44
CA GLY A 265 8.85 -12.43 8.60
C GLY A 265 7.97 -12.57 7.37
N VAL A 266 6.85 -13.22 7.59
CA VAL A 266 5.81 -13.46 6.60
C VAL A 266 4.55 -12.71 6.98
N THR A 267 3.81 -12.24 5.99
CA THR A 267 2.60 -11.47 6.19
C THR A 267 1.54 -11.85 5.17
N THR A 268 0.28 -11.69 5.58
CA THR A 268 -0.90 -11.85 4.73
C THR A 268 -1.74 -10.61 4.84
N ARG A 269 -2.32 -10.16 3.73
CA ARG A 269 -3.12 -8.94 3.71
C ARG A 269 -4.37 -9.11 2.85
N GLN A 270 -5.47 -8.55 3.34
CA GLN A 270 -6.71 -8.44 2.59
C GLN A 270 -6.65 -7.20 1.68
N GLU A 271 -6.61 -7.42 0.37
CA GLU A 271 -6.51 -6.33 -0.62
C GLU A 271 -7.88 -5.80 -1.07
N GLU A 272 -8.91 -6.63 -0.98
CA GLU A 272 -10.27 -6.33 -1.45
C GLU A 272 -11.36 -6.80 -0.49
N GLY A 273 -12.56 -6.21 -0.57
CA GLY A 273 -13.72 -6.57 0.24
C GLY A 273 -13.86 -5.77 1.54
N ALA A 274 -14.80 -6.20 2.40
CA ALA A 274 -15.23 -5.46 3.59
C ALA A 274 -14.11 -5.21 4.63
N PHE A 275 -13.10 -6.08 4.65
CA PHE A 275 -11.95 -6.00 5.56
C PHE A 275 -10.68 -5.49 4.87
N LYS A 276 -10.80 -4.83 3.71
CA LYS A 276 -9.65 -4.32 2.95
C LYS A 276 -8.71 -3.50 3.85
N GLY A 277 -7.42 -3.82 3.81
CA GLY A 277 -6.39 -3.22 4.66
C GLY A 277 -6.12 -3.97 5.97
N SER A 278 -6.89 -5.02 6.27
CA SER A 278 -6.58 -5.96 7.34
C SER A 278 -5.39 -6.83 6.98
N PHE A 279 -4.57 -7.21 7.97
CA PHE A 279 -3.41 -8.05 7.75
C PHE A 279 -3.06 -8.88 8.98
N ALA A 280 -2.27 -9.93 8.78
CA ALA A 280 -1.63 -10.71 9.84
C ALA A 280 -0.17 -10.96 9.46
N GLU A 281 0.73 -10.78 10.43
CA GLU A 281 2.19 -10.87 10.29
C GLU A 281 2.74 -11.80 11.37
N TRP A 282 3.68 -12.65 10.95
CA TRP A 282 4.50 -13.46 11.84
C TRP A 282 5.97 -13.28 11.48
N SER A 283 6.75 -12.80 12.43
CA SER A 283 8.12 -12.34 12.21
C SER A 283 9.06 -12.78 13.32
N TYR A 284 10.30 -13.01 12.94
CA TYR A 284 11.41 -12.90 13.86
C TYR A 284 11.76 -11.43 14.03
N LEU A 285 11.96 -11.01 15.28
CA LEU A 285 12.25 -9.64 15.64
C LEU A 285 13.44 -9.61 16.59
N ARG A 286 14.43 -8.79 16.26
CA ARG A 286 15.50 -8.42 17.19
C ARG A 286 15.17 -7.07 17.81
N ASP A 287 14.65 -7.10 19.03
CA ASP A 287 14.13 -5.94 19.73
C ASP A 287 15.06 -5.49 20.86
N PRO A 288 15.75 -4.34 20.71
CA PRO A 288 16.70 -3.87 21.70
C PRO A 288 16.04 -3.33 22.98
N LEU A 289 14.71 -3.21 23.02
CA LEU A 289 13.95 -2.89 24.24
C LEU A 289 14.14 -3.97 25.32
N PHE A 290 14.44 -5.21 24.92
CA PHE A 290 14.59 -6.32 25.83
C PHE A 290 16.04 -6.78 25.95
N ARG A 291 16.42 -7.23 27.15
CA ARG A 291 17.75 -7.83 27.40
C ARG A 291 18.01 -9.03 26.49
N TYR A 292 17.00 -9.90 26.33
CA TYR A 292 16.99 -10.96 25.32
C TYR A 292 16.27 -10.42 24.08
N GLN A 293 17.07 -10.00 23.11
CA GLN A 293 16.61 -9.23 21.95
C GLN A 293 15.89 -10.09 20.93
N ASP A 294 16.22 -11.38 20.85
CA ASP A 294 15.65 -12.29 19.85
C ASP A 294 14.26 -12.74 20.29
N ARG A 295 13.26 -12.35 19.49
CA ARG A 295 11.85 -12.48 19.80
C ARG A 295 11.05 -13.02 18.63
N ILE A 296 9.98 -13.73 18.96
CA ILE A 296 8.90 -14.04 18.03
C ILE A 296 7.87 -12.93 18.12
N TYR A 297 7.63 -12.26 17.00
CA TYR A 297 6.69 -11.16 16.88
C TYR A 297 5.50 -11.59 16.05
N MET A 298 4.30 -11.39 16.58
CA MET A 298 3.04 -11.57 15.87
C MET A 298 2.30 -10.24 15.87
N ARG A 299 1.77 -9.83 14.73
CA ARG A 299 1.00 -8.59 14.60
C ARG A 299 -0.21 -8.84 13.71
N GLY A 300 -1.35 -8.26 14.04
CA GLY A 300 -2.54 -8.33 13.21
C GLY A 300 -3.35 -7.07 13.29
N ARG A 301 -3.89 -6.63 12.16
CA ARG A 301 -4.82 -5.50 12.06
C ARG A 301 -6.13 -5.96 11.45
N VAL A 302 -7.22 -5.52 12.04
CA VAL A 302 -8.57 -5.66 11.49
C VAL A 302 -9.14 -4.27 11.24
N VAL A 303 -9.52 -4.02 9.99
CA VAL A 303 -10.29 -2.83 9.60
C VAL A 303 -11.75 -3.09 9.91
N LEU A 304 -12.34 -2.30 10.80
CA LEU A 304 -13.71 -2.47 11.27
C LEU A 304 -14.71 -1.72 10.41
N THR A 305 -14.34 -0.52 9.96
CA THR A 305 -15.15 0.26 9.03
C THR A 305 -14.27 1.21 8.22
N GLN A 306 -14.70 1.48 7.00
CA GLN A 306 -14.07 2.44 6.09
C GLN A 306 -15.02 3.61 5.89
N PHE A 307 -14.49 4.83 5.90
CA PHE A 307 -15.27 6.06 5.74
C PHE A 307 -14.57 7.03 4.77
N GLY A 308 -15.35 7.96 4.22
CA GLY A 308 -14.89 8.95 3.25
C GLY A 308 -15.13 8.57 1.79
N SER A 309 -14.84 9.50 0.88
CA SER A 309 -15.04 9.39 -0.56
C SER A 309 -13.72 9.51 -1.33
N GLN A 310 -13.75 9.31 -2.66
CA GLN A 310 -12.55 9.44 -3.50
C GLN A 310 -11.90 10.82 -3.30
N GLY A 311 -10.78 10.87 -2.56
CA GLY A 311 -10.05 12.11 -2.26
C GLY A 311 -9.88 12.42 -0.77
N ALA A 312 -10.64 11.79 0.13
CA ALA A 312 -10.39 11.82 1.57
C ALA A 312 -11.03 10.57 2.18
N SER A 313 -10.22 9.55 2.45
CA SER A 313 -10.67 8.28 3.02
C SER A 313 -9.92 7.96 4.31
N GLY A 314 -10.59 7.21 5.18
CA GLY A 314 -10.04 6.76 6.44
C GLY A 314 -10.71 5.48 6.91
N ASP A 315 -10.04 4.81 7.84
CA ASP A 315 -10.48 3.52 8.36
C ASP A 315 -10.46 3.58 9.89
N PHE A 316 -11.48 3.01 10.53
CA PHE A 316 -11.42 2.66 11.95
C PHE A 316 -10.87 1.24 12.05
N TYR A 317 -9.82 1.05 12.85
CA TYR A 317 -9.12 -0.22 12.95
C TYR A 317 -8.78 -0.57 14.39
N MET A 318 -8.62 -1.87 14.60
CA MET A 318 -7.96 -2.44 15.77
C MET A 318 -6.71 -3.18 15.30
N GLU A 319 -5.63 -3.04 16.04
CA GLU A 319 -4.39 -3.74 15.75
C GLU A 319 -3.83 -4.33 17.05
N GLY A 320 -3.46 -5.61 17.03
CA GLY A 320 -2.84 -6.30 18.14
C GLY A 320 -1.44 -6.74 17.77
N SER A 321 -0.53 -6.76 18.73
CA SER A 321 0.75 -7.45 18.58
C SER A 321 1.21 -8.12 19.86
N VAL A 322 1.98 -9.19 19.69
CA VAL A 322 2.63 -9.94 20.77
C VAL A 322 4.10 -10.08 20.41
N ASN A 323 4.96 -9.79 21.38
CA ASN A 323 6.41 -9.85 21.26
C ASN A 323 6.96 -10.79 22.34
N LYS A 324 7.19 -12.04 21.95
CA LYS A 324 7.51 -13.14 22.86
C LYS A 324 8.98 -13.52 22.81
N GLY A 325 9.61 -13.67 23.97
CA GLY A 325 10.99 -14.10 24.10
C GLY A 325 11.14 -15.47 24.75
N ALA A 326 12.32 -16.06 24.64
CA ALA A 326 12.65 -17.27 25.40
C ALA A 326 12.75 -17.01 26.91
N HIS A 327 13.14 -15.78 27.29
CA HIS A 327 13.36 -15.37 28.66
C HIS A 327 12.90 -13.91 28.88
N GLY A 328 12.52 -13.59 30.12
CA GLY A 328 12.07 -12.26 30.52
C GLY A 328 10.58 -12.01 30.25
N LYS A 329 10.13 -10.77 30.49
CA LYS A 329 8.74 -10.35 30.28
C LYS A 329 8.42 -10.33 28.78
N ASP A 330 7.23 -10.80 28.43
CA ASP A 330 6.64 -10.68 27.10
C ASP A 330 5.83 -9.39 27.00
N GLU A 331 5.77 -8.81 25.81
CA GLU A 331 4.92 -7.66 25.54
C GLU A 331 3.70 -8.08 24.73
N ALA A 332 2.54 -7.58 25.14
CA ALA A 332 1.33 -7.57 24.35
C ALA A 332 0.91 -6.12 24.18
N VAL A 333 0.54 -5.74 22.96
CA VAL A 333 0.07 -4.40 22.60
C VAL A 333 -1.26 -4.51 21.89
N MET A 334 -2.17 -3.61 22.20
CA MET A 334 -3.40 -3.38 21.44
C MET A 334 -3.49 -1.89 21.09
N LEU A 335 -3.80 -1.61 19.83
CA LEU A 335 -4.02 -0.29 19.27
C LEU A 335 -5.47 -0.21 18.79
N VAL A 336 -6.15 0.86 19.14
CA VAL A 336 -7.50 1.17 18.64
C VAL A 336 -7.48 2.59 18.13
N GLY A 337 -7.84 2.81 16.87
CA GLY A 337 -7.70 4.13 16.28
C GLY A 337 -8.23 4.28 14.88
N PHE A 338 -7.90 5.43 14.31
CA PHE A 338 -8.28 5.85 12.97
C PHE A 338 -7.04 5.98 12.09
N ARG A 339 -7.15 5.54 10.84
CA ARG A 339 -6.21 5.85 9.75
C ARG A 339 -6.86 6.91 8.87
N LEU A 340 -6.11 7.91 8.45
CA LEU A 340 -6.51 8.93 7.48
C LEU A 340 -5.51 8.94 6.32
N SER A 341 -5.99 8.87 5.08
CA SER A 341 -5.14 9.01 3.90
C SER A 341 -4.79 10.48 3.69
N THR A 342 -3.54 10.85 4.02
CA THR A 342 -3.10 12.25 4.03
C THR A 342 -2.74 12.78 2.65
N VAL A 343 -2.32 11.94 1.68
CA VAL A 343 -2.13 12.40 0.28
C VAL A 343 -3.44 12.95 -0.29
N ALA A 344 -4.54 12.28 0.02
CA ALA A 344 -5.88 12.65 -0.41
C ALA A 344 -6.30 13.98 0.28
N PHE A 345 -6.10 14.08 1.59
CA PHE A 345 -6.29 15.31 2.37
C PHE A 345 -5.47 16.49 1.85
N PHE A 346 -4.16 16.35 1.61
CA PHE A 346 -3.32 17.41 1.08
C PHE A 346 -3.66 17.79 -0.36
N ARG A 347 -4.08 16.83 -1.20
CA ARG A 347 -4.64 17.13 -2.54
C ARG A 347 -5.95 17.93 -2.44
N SER A 348 -6.80 17.62 -1.45
CA SER A 348 -8.04 18.37 -1.21
C SER A 348 -7.79 19.81 -0.73
N LEU A 349 -6.73 20.03 0.05
CA LEU A 349 -6.30 21.35 0.50
C LEU A 349 -5.56 22.14 -0.60
N GLY A 350 -4.77 21.45 -1.43
CA GLY A 350 -4.04 22.03 -2.56
C GLY A 350 -4.88 22.26 -3.82
N GLY A 351 -6.12 21.76 -3.87
CA GLY A 351 -7.06 21.92 -4.99
C GLY A 351 -7.52 23.37 -5.25
N GLY A 352 -7.09 24.33 -4.42
CA GLY A 352 -7.26 25.77 -4.65
C GLY A 352 -6.22 26.42 -5.57
N ALA A 353 -5.15 25.72 -5.96
CA ALA A 353 -4.15 26.24 -6.89
C ALA A 353 -4.08 25.36 -8.14
N LYS A 354 -4.93 25.68 -9.12
CA LYS A 354 -4.71 25.25 -10.52
C LYS A 354 -3.52 26.03 -11.11
N PRO A 355 -2.75 25.44 -12.04
CA PRO A 355 -2.02 26.23 -13.03
C PRO A 355 -2.97 27.00 -13.95
#